data_AF-A0A661W927-F1
#
_entry.id   AF-A0A661W927-F1
#
_cell.length_a   1.000
_cell.length_b   1.000
_cell.length_c   1.000
_cell.angle_alpha   90.00
_cell.angle_beta   90.00
_cell.angle_gamma   90.00
#
_symmetry.space_group_name_H-M   'P 1'
#
loop_
_entity.id
_entity.type
_entity.pdbx_description
1 polymer ?
#
loop_
_entity_poly.entity_id
_entity_poly.type
_entity_poly.pdbx_seq_one_letter_code
_entity_poly.pdbx_strand_id
1 'polypeptide(L)'
;MKSVRIFLGTVILLSLLAIIPARAQGTDSHFFDETRHNVQGAFWSYYQNLENAKSLLGYPITEEFVNRDNILVQYFQRARLELRNGQVRLSPLGSLTYQSGVQLNINNPLACRSYDTGFSVCFAFLEYFDAHGGEEHFGYPISPFEYQNNMIVQYFQNGRLEWHPSNPEGLRVVTGDLGLPYFYVIGEDPARLQPAMPLNAGTKLQVLSLKVRAFPWKAVTYSTDQQVIFVIVQDQTLQPVTGATGEATVRWTT
;
A
#
# COMPACT_ATOMS: atom_id res chain seq x y z
N MET A 1 -67.47 -6.69 59.86
CA MET A 1 -66.05 -6.71 60.26
C MET A 1 -65.25 -7.41 59.16
N LYS A 2 -64.07 -6.87 58.86
CA LYS A 2 -63.33 -6.97 57.59
C LYS A 2 -62.91 -8.40 57.20
N SER A 3 -63.14 -8.76 55.94
CA SER A 3 -62.58 -9.92 55.25
C SER A 3 -61.19 -9.57 54.69
N VAL A 4 -60.19 -10.41 54.95
CA VAL A 4 -58.84 -10.26 54.37
C VAL A 4 -58.64 -11.39 53.38
N ARG A 5 -58.55 -11.04 52.10
CA ARG A 5 -58.09 -11.90 51.00
C ARG A 5 -56.61 -11.60 50.78
N ILE A 6 -55.74 -12.57 51.00
CA ILE A 6 -54.30 -12.45 50.70
C ILE A 6 -54.12 -12.86 49.23
N PHE A 7 -53.74 -11.89 48.40
CA PHE A 7 -53.45 -12.06 46.98
C PHE A 7 -52.03 -12.62 46.82
N LEU A 8 -51.91 -13.72 46.08
CA LEU A 8 -50.65 -14.35 45.68
C LEU A 8 -50.03 -13.50 44.57
N GLY A 9 -48.90 -12.84 44.84
CA GLY A 9 -48.18 -12.01 43.86
C GLY A 9 -47.16 -12.84 43.07
N THR A 10 -47.44 -13.05 41.78
CA THR A 10 -46.53 -13.64 40.80
C THR A 10 -45.44 -12.61 40.43
N VAL A 11 -44.18 -12.92 40.73
CA VAL A 11 -43.02 -12.14 40.26
C VAL A 11 -42.61 -12.67 38.89
N ILE A 12 -42.89 -11.89 37.83
CA ILE A 12 -42.40 -12.16 36.48
C ILE A 12 -41.01 -11.53 36.37
N LEU A 13 -39.97 -12.37 36.34
CA LEU A 13 -38.59 -11.97 36.11
C LEU A 13 -38.37 -11.76 34.60
N LEU A 14 -38.46 -10.52 34.11
CA LEU A 14 -38.05 -10.18 32.74
C LEU A 14 -36.52 -10.19 32.65
N SER A 15 -35.97 -11.26 32.08
CA SER A 15 -34.58 -11.31 31.63
C SER A 15 -34.41 -10.44 30.38
N LEU A 16 -33.93 -9.21 30.55
CA LEU A 16 -33.39 -8.41 29.45
C LEU A 16 -32.12 -9.08 28.93
N LEU A 17 -32.23 -9.80 27.81
CA LEU A 17 -31.08 -10.06 26.94
C LEU A 17 -30.65 -8.72 26.36
N ALA A 18 -29.60 -8.14 26.95
CA ALA A 18 -28.88 -7.04 26.32
C ALA A 18 -28.25 -7.58 25.03
N ILE A 19 -28.91 -7.30 23.90
CA ILE A 19 -28.29 -7.40 22.59
C ILE A 19 -27.24 -6.28 22.55
N ILE A 20 -26.05 -6.59 23.05
CA ILE A 20 -24.86 -5.83 22.73
C ILE A 20 -24.71 -5.90 21.20
N PRO A 21 -24.77 -4.78 20.46
CA PRO A 21 -24.37 -4.82 19.07
C PRO A 21 -22.88 -5.12 19.08
N ALA A 22 -22.51 -6.36 18.74
CA ALA A 22 -21.16 -6.67 18.33
C ALA A 22 -20.90 -5.80 17.10
N ARG A 23 -20.20 -4.67 17.29
CA ARG A 23 -19.62 -3.96 16.17
C ARG A 23 -18.59 -4.90 15.58
N ALA A 24 -18.94 -5.55 14.49
CA ALA A 24 -17.93 -5.98 13.53
C ALA A 24 -17.16 -4.71 13.16
N GLN A 25 -16.00 -4.48 13.80
CA GLN A 25 -15.02 -3.53 13.30
C GLN A 25 -14.58 -4.12 11.98
N GLY A 26 -15.23 -3.74 10.89
CA GLY A 26 -14.62 -3.85 9.58
C GLY A 26 -13.33 -3.05 9.69
N THR A 27 -12.19 -3.74 9.76
CA THR A 27 -10.90 -3.10 9.66
C THR A 27 -10.87 -2.41 8.32
N ASP A 28 -10.83 -1.07 8.35
CA ASP A 28 -10.68 -0.26 7.15
C ASP A 28 -9.48 -0.81 6.35
N SER A 29 -9.67 -0.97 5.05
CA SER A 29 -8.67 -1.56 4.17
C SER A 29 -8.69 -0.89 2.80
N HIS A 30 -7.54 -0.91 2.15
CA HIS A 30 -7.35 -0.34 0.83
C HIS A 30 -6.60 -1.31 -0.05
N PHE A 31 -7.16 -1.57 -1.23
CA PHE A 31 -6.53 -2.38 -2.26
C PHE A 31 -5.79 -1.46 -3.23
N PHE A 32 -4.52 -1.75 -3.46
CA PHE A 32 -3.66 -1.04 -4.40
C PHE A 32 -3.62 -1.80 -5.73
N ASP A 33 -4.23 -1.24 -6.77
CA ASP A 33 -4.30 -1.89 -8.09
C ASP A 33 -2.92 -2.07 -8.73
N GLU A 34 -1.97 -1.20 -8.42
CA GLU A 34 -0.62 -1.18 -9.01
C GLU A 34 0.20 -2.43 -8.67
N THR A 35 0.02 -2.96 -7.46
CA THR A 35 0.73 -4.16 -6.98
C THR A 35 -0.21 -5.31 -6.65
N ARG A 36 -1.53 -5.08 -6.69
CA ARG A 36 -2.58 -6.05 -6.40
C ARG A 36 -2.51 -6.59 -4.96
N HIS A 37 -2.30 -5.70 -4.00
CA HIS A 37 -2.20 -6.02 -2.57
C HIS A 37 -3.07 -5.11 -1.72
N ASN A 38 -3.49 -5.60 -0.55
CA ASN A 38 -4.25 -4.81 0.41
C ASN A 38 -3.38 -4.31 1.55
N VAL A 39 -3.72 -3.15 2.10
CA VAL A 39 -3.26 -2.69 3.41
C VAL A 39 -4.50 -2.51 4.27
N GLN A 40 -4.49 -3.00 5.51
CA GLN A 40 -5.64 -2.91 6.41
C GLN A 40 -5.26 -2.48 7.83
N GLY A 41 -6.28 -2.18 8.63
CA GLY A 41 -6.14 -1.98 10.07
C GLY A 41 -5.12 -0.91 10.46
N ALA A 42 -4.19 -1.26 11.35
CA ALA A 42 -3.19 -0.34 11.88
C ALA A 42 -2.21 0.15 10.80
N PHE A 43 -1.80 -0.72 9.87
CA PHE A 43 -0.91 -0.33 8.78
C PHE A 43 -1.61 0.60 7.78
N TRP A 44 -2.90 0.40 7.52
CA TRP A 44 -3.66 1.31 6.65
C TRP A 44 -3.87 2.67 7.30
N SER A 45 -4.15 2.68 8.61
CA SER A 45 -4.23 3.91 9.39
C SER A 45 -2.89 4.65 9.39
N TYR A 46 -1.76 3.94 9.53
CA TYR A 46 -0.43 4.54 9.43
C TYR A 46 -0.16 5.12 8.03
N TYR A 47 -0.46 4.35 6.98
CA TYR A 47 -0.24 4.76 5.59
C TYR A 47 -1.03 6.04 5.23
N GLN A 48 -2.30 6.13 5.64
CA GLN A 48 -3.15 7.31 5.35
C GLN A 48 -2.69 8.58 6.06
N ASN A 49 -2.16 8.45 7.28
CA ASN A 49 -1.72 9.58 8.09
C ASN A 49 -0.27 9.99 7.81
N LEU A 50 0.47 9.22 7.01
CA LEU A 50 1.83 9.55 6.63
C LEU A 50 1.82 10.48 5.41
N GLU A 51 2.27 11.70 5.59
CA GLU A 51 2.53 12.61 4.48
C GLU A 51 3.55 11.98 3.52
N ASN A 52 3.30 12.11 2.21
CA ASN A 52 4.15 11.51 1.17
C ASN A 52 4.31 9.98 1.28
N ALA A 53 3.34 9.25 1.87
CA ALA A 53 3.39 7.80 2.05
C ALA A 53 3.82 7.02 0.79
N LYS A 54 3.34 7.41 -0.39
CA LYS A 54 3.73 6.77 -1.65
C LYS A 54 5.22 6.95 -1.98
N SER A 55 5.79 8.12 -1.70
CA SER A 55 7.22 8.39 -1.91
C SER A 55 8.10 7.70 -0.86
N LEU A 56 7.58 7.55 0.35
CA LEU A 56 8.32 7.03 1.50
C LEU A 56 8.26 5.50 1.63
N LEU A 57 7.06 4.93 1.55
CA LEU A 57 6.81 3.49 1.67
C LEU A 57 6.71 2.82 0.29
N GLY A 58 6.14 3.52 -0.69
CA GLY A 58 5.71 2.91 -1.94
C GLY A 58 4.46 2.06 -1.78
N TYR A 59 4.18 1.24 -2.78
CA TYR A 59 3.03 0.33 -2.76
C TYR A 59 3.31 -0.92 -1.91
N PRO A 60 2.29 -1.53 -1.29
CA PRO A 60 2.46 -2.84 -0.63
C PRO A 60 2.88 -3.91 -1.64
N ILE A 61 3.75 -4.82 -1.22
CA ILE A 61 4.21 -5.97 -2.04
C ILE A 61 3.84 -7.31 -1.40
N THR A 62 3.18 -7.27 -0.23
CA THR A 62 2.59 -8.42 0.45
C THR A 62 1.30 -8.00 1.14
N GLU A 63 0.48 -8.96 1.56
CA GLU A 63 -0.49 -8.73 2.64
C GLU A 63 0.23 -8.60 4.00
N GLU A 64 -0.48 -8.19 5.06
CA GLU A 64 0.07 -8.28 6.42
C GLU A 64 0.13 -9.73 6.90
N PHE A 65 1.20 -10.12 7.60
CA PHE A 65 1.37 -11.46 8.15
C PHE A 65 2.26 -11.47 9.39
N VAL A 66 2.14 -12.51 10.21
CA VAL A 66 3.01 -12.71 11.37
C VAL A 66 4.30 -13.39 10.91
N ASN A 67 5.44 -12.75 11.16
CA ASN A 67 6.76 -13.28 10.81
C ASN A 67 7.26 -14.32 11.82
N ARG A 68 8.47 -14.86 11.61
CA ARG A 68 9.09 -15.89 12.47
C ARG A 68 9.32 -15.45 13.92
N ASP A 69 9.44 -14.15 14.15
CA ASP A 69 9.64 -13.56 15.49
C ASP A 69 8.31 -13.19 16.18
N ASN A 70 7.17 -13.67 15.64
CA ASN A 70 5.83 -13.42 16.13
C ASN A 70 5.42 -11.93 16.11
N ILE A 71 5.86 -11.19 15.08
CA ILE A 71 5.53 -9.79 14.85
C ILE A 71 4.65 -9.70 13.61
N LEU A 72 3.54 -8.96 13.69
CA LEU A 72 2.77 -8.62 12.51
C LEU A 72 3.56 -7.61 11.67
N VAL A 73 3.82 -7.96 10.41
CA VAL A 73 4.59 -7.14 9.47
C VAL A 73 3.87 -7.03 8.14
N GLN A 74 4.18 -5.98 7.39
CA GLN A 74 3.82 -5.86 5.98
C GLN A 74 4.96 -5.21 5.20
N TYR A 75 5.25 -5.76 4.02
CA TYR A 75 6.28 -5.25 3.15
C TYR A 75 5.68 -4.30 2.11
N PHE A 76 6.38 -3.20 1.88
CA PHE A 76 6.13 -2.22 0.83
C PHE A 76 7.36 -2.16 -0.09
N GLN A 77 7.27 -1.46 -1.22
CA GLN A 77 8.41 -1.35 -2.15
C GLN A 77 9.68 -0.82 -1.48
N ARG A 78 9.54 0.20 -0.62
CA ARG A 78 10.65 0.96 -0.03
C ARG A 78 10.88 0.68 1.45
N ALA A 79 9.89 0.13 2.13
CA ALA A 79 9.89 -0.03 3.58
C ALA A 79 9.25 -1.36 4.04
N ARG A 80 9.44 -1.70 5.31
CA ARG A 80 8.65 -2.73 6.01
C ARG A 80 8.06 -2.10 7.26
N LEU A 81 6.75 -2.22 7.43
CA LEU A 81 6.08 -1.84 8.67
C LEU A 81 5.98 -3.04 9.60
N GLU A 82 6.12 -2.80 10.90
CA GLU A 82 5.96 -3.78 11.96
C GLU A 82 5.07 -3.22 13.07
N LEU A 83 4.19 -4.06 13.61
CA LEU A 83 3.32 -3.71 14.75
C LEU A 83 3.89 -4.34 16.03
N ARG A 84 4.39 -3.49 16.93
CA ARG A 84 4.92 -3.91 18.24
C ARG A 84 4.23 -3.16 19.35
N ASN A 85 3.72 -3.89 20.35
CA ASN A 85 3.05 -3.31 21.51
C ASN A 85 1.90 -2.34 21.11
N GLY A 86 1.19 -2.65 20.02
CA GLY A 86 0.11 -1.82 19.47
C GLY A 86 0.57 -0.60 18.68
N GLN A 87 1.87 -0.38 18.48
CA GLN A 87 2.41 0.74 17.71
C GLN A 87 3.03 0.27 16.40
N VAL A 88 2.68 0.94 15.30
CA VAL A 88 3.29 0.73 13.98
C VAL A 88 4.63 1.45 13.91
N ARG A 89 5.66 0.77 13.40
CA ARG A 89 7.01 1.32 13.24
C ARG A 89 7.62 0.88 11.90
N LEU A 90 8.56 1.68 11.40
CA LEU A 90 9.44 1.27 10.31
C LEU A 90 10.48 0.29 10.81
N SER A 91 10.75 -0.74 10.02
CA SER A 91 11.94 -1.55 10.19
C SER A 91 13.16 -0.79 9.69
N PRO A 92 14.35 -0.95 10.32
CA PRO A 92 15.55 -0.21 9.94
C PRO A 92 16.19 -0.77 8.66
N LEU A 93 15.46 -0.74 7.54
CA LEU A 93 15.86 -1.44 6.31
C LEU A 93 17.15 -0.90 5.72
N GLY A 94 17.40 0.41 5.83
CA GLY A 94 18.68 0.98 5.43
C GLY A 94 19.86 0.34 6.16
N SER A 95 19.74 0.14 7.47
CA SER A 95 20.76 -0.57 8.27
C SER A 95 20.87 -2.05 7.94
N LEU A 96 19.72 -2.71 7.73
CA LEU A 96 19.64 -4.16 7.50
C LEU A 96 20.07 -4.59 6.09
N THR A 97 20.06 -3.66 5.13
CA THR A 97 20.41 -3.92 3.72
C THR A 97 21.66 -3.18 3.27
N TYR A 98 22.32 -2.44 4.16
CA TYR A 98 23.50 -1.65 3.80
C TYR A 98 24.61 -2.55 3.25
N GLN A 99 25.06 -2.19 2.06
CA GLN A 99 26.25 -2.75 1.42
C GLN A 99 27.08 -1.56 0.95
N SER A 100 28.37 -1.54 1.31
CA SER A 100 29.23 -0.40 0.98
C SER A 100 29.54 -0.36 -0.52
N GLY A 101 29.45 0.85 -1.07
CA GLY A 101 29.78 1.17 -2.45
C GLY A 101 31.10 1.92 -2.61
N VAL A 102 31.24 2.62 -3.75
CA VAL A 102 32.39 3.51 -3.97
C VAL A 102 32.11 4.82 -3.24
N GLN A 103 32.84 5.08 -2.15
CA GLN A 103 32.69 6.32 -1.40
C GLN A 103 33.01 7.56 -2.24
N LEU A 104 32.16 8.58 -2.11
CA LEU A 104 32.31 9.90 -2.70
C LEU A 104 32.63 10.90 -1.60
N ASN A 105 33.70 11.68 -1.79
CA ASN A 105 34.03 12.79 -0.90
C ASN A 105 33.25 14.04 -1.29
N ILE A 106 32.11 14.23 -0.63
CA ILE A 106 31.27 15.42 -0.75
C ILE A 106 31.36 16.20 0.56
N ASN A 107 31.93 17.40 0.51
CA ASN A 107 31.99 18.30 1.65
C ASN A 107 31.63 19.71 1.21
N ASN A 108 30.58 20.27 1.81
CA ASN A 108 30.20 21.67 1.65
C ASN A 108 29.59 22.20 2.95
N PRO A 109 30.29 23.03 3.73
CA PRO A 109 29.81 23.48 5.03
C PRO A 109 28.56 24.37 4.94
N LEU A 110 28.24 24.94 3.77
CA LEU A 110 27.05 25.78 3.56
C LEU A 110 25.83 24.98 3.11
N ALA A 111 26.03 23.76 2.58
CA ALA A 111 24.97 22.96 1.98
C ALA A 111 24.84 21.56 2.62
N CYS A 112 25.51 21.31 3.74
CA CYS A 112 25.50 20.05 4.45
C CYS A 112 25.08 20.24 5.92
N ARG A 113 24.25 19.33 6.43
CA ARG A 113 24.00 19.14 7.86
C ARG A 113 24.85 17.98 8.35
N SER A 114 25.66 18.21 9.38
CA SER A 114 26.48 17.17 10.03
C SER A 114 25.70 16.50 11.16
N TYR A 115 25.92 15.20 11.36
CA TYR A 115 25.30 14.39 12.40
C TYR A 115 26.34 13.71 13.28
N ASP A 116 25.97 13.37 14.52
CA ASP A 116 26.85 12.70 15.48
C ASP A 116 27.31 11.30 15.04
N THR A 117 26.68 10.73 14.00
CA THR A 117 27.14 9.50 13.34
C THR A 117 28.45 9.69 12.55
N GLY A 118 28.93 10.93 12.41
CA GLY A 118 30.10 11.29 11.63
C GLY A 118 29.82 11.49 10.14
N PHE A 119 28.55 11.35 9.72
CA PHE A 119 28.12 11.56 8.34
C PHE A 119 27.32 12.85 8.18
N SER A 120 27.37 13.40 6.97
CA SER A 120 26.63 14.60 6.60
C SER A 120 25.64 14.31 5.50
N VAL A 121 24.51 15.01 5.54
CA VAL A 121 23.49 15.00 4.47
C VAL A 121 23.54 16.35 3.77
N CYS A 122 23.64 16.34 2.44
CA CYS A 122 23.99 17.54 1.67
C CYS A 122 23.07 17.80 0.47
N PHE A 123 23.01 19.06 0.02
CA PHE A 123 22.36 19.49 -1.23
C PHE A 123 20.93 18.95 -1.38
N ALA A 124 20.56 18.49 -2.58
CA ALA A 124 19.24 17.94 -2.88
C ALA A 124 18.85 16.74 -1.99
N PHE A 125 19.81 16.00 -1.41
CA PHE A 125 19.48 14.95 -0.45
C PHE A 125 18.99 15.54 0.85
N LEU A 126 19.60 16.64 1.32
CA LEU A 126 19.15 17.34 2.53
C LEU A 126 17.77 17.97 2.32
N GLU A 127 17.55 18.60 1.17
CA GLU A 127 16.25 19.16 0.79
C GLU A 127 15.16 18.08 0.75
N TYR A 128 15.42 16.94 0.10
CA TYR A 128 14.47 15.83 0.05
C TYR A 128 14.23 15.24 1.45
N PHE A 129 15.29 15.01 2.22
CA PHE A 129 15.23 14.48 3.57
C PHE A 129 14.34 15.34 4.48
N ASP A 130 14.59 16.65 4.54
CA ASP A 130 13.80 17.57 5.36
C ASP A 130 12.33 17.64 4.91
N ALA A 131 12.07 17.63 3.59
CA ALA A 131 10.72 17.66 3.04
C ALA A 131 9.91 16.37 3.27
N HIS A 132 10.56 15.26 3.64
CA HIS A 132 9.94 13.94 3.77
C HIS A 132 10.08 13.37 5.19
N GLY A 133 10.05 14.24 6.21
CA GLY A 133 10.01 13.85 7.62
C GLY A 133 11.38 13.63 8.27
N GLY A 134 12.47 13.86 7.54
CA GLY A 134 13.83 13.86 8.05
C GLY A 134 14.17 12.68 8.96
N GLU A 135 14.70 12.98 10.14
CA GLU A 135 15.11 11.98 11.13
C GLU A 135 13.95 11.10 11.63
N GLU A 136 12.73 11.64 11.70
CA GLU A 136 11.57 10.88 12.17
C GLU A 136 11.27 9.70 11.23
N HIS A 137 11.43 9.90 9.92
CA HIS A 137 11.17 8.88 8.92
C HIS A 137 12.41 8.03 8.62
N PHE A 138 13.50 8.68 8.21
CA PHE A 138 14.70 8.00 7.72
C PHE A 138 15.64 7.54 8.84
N GLY A 139 15.55 8.16 10.02
CA GLY A 139 16.58 8.06 11.05
C GLY A 139 17.87 8.78 10.67
N TYR A 140 18.94 8.50 11.40
CA TYR A 140 20.24 9.12 11.17
C TYR A 140 20.95 8.57 9.93
N PRO A 141 21.80 9.37 9.25
CA PRO A 141 22.65 8.86 8.18
C PRO A 141 23.66 7.86 8.75
N ILE A 142 23.82 6.74 8.06
CA ILE A 142 24.72 5.64 8.47
C ILE A 142 25.85 5.38 7.47
N SER A 143 25.89 6.14 6.36
CA SER A 143 26.91 6.02 5.33
C SER A 143 27.35 7.40 4.82
N PRO A 144 28.55 7.49 4.21
CA PRO A 144 28.87 8.63 3.35
C PRO A 144 27.98 8.60 2.08
N PHE A 145 28.15 9.59 1.21
CA PHE A 145 27.69 9.47 -0.16
C PHE A 145 28.48 8.39 -0.88
N GLU A 146 27.80 7.54 -1.62
CA GLU A 146 28.42 6.45 -2.36
C GLU A 146 27.89 6.40 -3.79
N TYR A 147 28.69 5.85 -4.70
CA TYR A 147 28.26 5.52 -6.05
C TYR A 147 27.99 4.02 -6.13
N GLN A 148 26.73 3.66 -6.42
CA GLN A 148 26.25 2.29 -6.54
C GLN A 148 25.22 2.19 -7.68
N ASN A 149 25.27 1.11 -8.46
CA ASN A 149 24.27 0.83 -9.50
C ASN A 149 23.98 2.03 -10.42
N ASN A 150 25.05 2.75 -10.81
CA ASN A 150 25.00 3.93 -11.67
C ASN A 150 24.27 5.14 -11.07
N MET A 151 24.15 5.21 -9.74
CA MET A 151 23.48 6.28 -8.99
C MET A 151 24.34 6.73 -7.81
N ILE A 152 24.14 7.97 -7.39
CA ILE A 152 24.63 8.45 -6.10
C ILE A 152 23.59 8.05 -5.06
N VAL A 153 24.05 7.45 -3.96
CA VAL A 153 23.19 6.98 -2.88
C VAL A 153 23.74 7.42 -1.52
N GLN A 154 22.85 7.47 -0.53
CA GLN A 154 23.20 7.58 0.88
C GLN A 154 22.23 6.73 1.69
N TYR A 155 22.75 5.95 2.63
CA TYR A 155 21.95 5.13 3.53
C TYR A 155 21.70 5.87 4.84
N PHE A 156 20.50 5.65 5.35
CA PHE A 156 20.01 6.07 6.64
C PHE A 156 19.60 4.84 7.44
N GLN A 157 19.21 5.00 8.71
CA GLN A 157 18.83 3.85 9.52
C GLN A 157 17.66 3.07 8.91
N ASN A 158 16.61 3.77 8.47
CA ASN A 158 15.35 3.17 8.00
C ASN A 158 15.26 3.05 6.48
N GLY A 159 16.07 3.79 5.73
CA GLY A 159 15.94 3.89 4.28
C GLY A 159 17.24 4.21 3.55
N ARG A 160 17.14 4.36 2.23
CA ARG A 160 18.20 4.81 1.34
C ARG A 160 17.64 5.92 0.46
N LEU A 161 18.40 6.99 0.26
CA LEU A 161 18.09 7.99 -0.76
C LEU A 161 18.96 7.73 -1.99
N GLU A 162 18.38 7.97 -3.16
CA GLU A 162 18.99 7.70 -4.46
C GLU A 162 18.83 8.91 -5.37
N TRP A 163 19.88 9.22 -6.12
CA TRP A 163 19.83 10.24 -7.16
C TRP A 163 19.71 9.64 -8.55
N HIS A 164 18.61 9.98 -9.22
CA HIS A 164 18.22 9.51 -10.55
C HIS A 164 18.36 10.65 -11.57
N PRO A 165 19.45 10.70 -12.38
CA PRO A 165 19.71 11.77 -13.34
C PRO A 165 18.61 11.93 -14.39
N SER A 166 17.97 10.82 -14.76
CA SER A 166 16.94 10.74 -15.79
C SER A 166 15.60 11.34 -15.35
N ASN A 167 15.39 11.58 -14.05
CA ASN A 167 14.19 12.22 -13.57
C ASN A 167 14.21 13.73 -13.88
N PRO A 168 13.02 14.36 -14.00
CA PRO A 168 12.91 15.80 -14.11
C PRO A 168 13.66 16.52 -12.97
N GLU A 169 14.11 17.74 -13.25
CA GLU A 169 14.70 18.59 -12.23
C GLU A 169 13.74 18.77 -11.03
N GLY A 170 14.30 18.80 -9.81
CA GLY A 170 13.52 18.78 -8.57
C GLY A 170 12.97 17.41 -8.15
N LEU A 171 12.96 16.40 -9.04
CA LEU A 171 12.45 15.04 -8.77
C LEU A 171 13.53 13.96 -8.84
N ARG A 172 14.81 14.36 -8.81
CA ARG A 172 15.95 13.45 -8.97
C ARG A 172 16.27 12.66 -7.71
N VAL A 173 15.97 13.17 -6.53
CA VAL A 173 16.16 12.41 -5.28
C VAL A 173 14.88 11.66 -4.95
N VAL A 174 15.00 10.36 -4.68
CA VAL A 174 13.89 9.50 -4.29
C VAL A 174 14.31 8.55 -3.18
N THR A 175 13.35 8.02 -2.45
CA THR A 175 13.57 6.89 -1.54
C THR A 175 13.72 5.59 -2.33
N GLY A 176 14.79 4.86 -2.03
CA GLY A 176 15.16 3.61 -2.69
C GLY A 176 14.30 2.42 -2.30
N ASP A 177 14.16 1.47 -3.23
CA ASP A 177 13.35 0.28 -3.04
C ASP A 177 14.12 -0.77 -2.21
N LEU A 178 13.97 -0.73 -0.88
CA LEU A 178 14.63 -1.66 0.04
C LEU A 178 13.76 -2.83 0.52
N GLY A 179 12.44 -2.77 0.33
CA GLY A 179 11.53 -3.77 0.87
C GLY A 179 11.70 -5.14 0.23
N LEU A 180 11.71 -5.21 -1.11
CA LEU A 180 11.89 -6.46 -1.83
C LEU A 180 13.30 -7.07 -1.66
N PRO A 181 14.41 -6.30 -1.74
CA PRO A 181 15.73 -6.82 -1.40
C PRO A 181 15.78 -7.44 0.00
N TYR A 182 15.27 -6.75 1.02
CA TYR A 182 15.26 -7.26 2.38
C TYR A 182 14.39 -8.52 2.56
N PHE A 183 13.23 -8.57 1.89
CA PHE A 183 12.35 -9.75 1.86
C PHE A 183 13.10 -11.01 1.42
N TYR A 184 13.89 -10.91 0.35
CA TYR A 184 14.70 -12.02 -0.14
C TYR A 184 15.90 -12.33 0.77
N VAL A 185 16.60 -11.31 1.27
CA VAL A 185 17.78 -11.49 2.13
C VAL A 185 17.45 -12.29 3.40
N ILE A 186 16.28 -12.04 4.00
CA ILE A 186 15.86 -12.76 5.21
C ILE A 186 15.08 -14.04 4.91
N GLY A 187 14.90 -14.35 3.62
CA GLY A 187 14.29 -15.58 3.14
C GLY A 187 12.83 -15.73 3.51
N GLU A 188 12.02 -14.67 3.39
CA GLU A 188 10.56 -14.83 3.48
C GLU A 188 10.04 -15.73 2.35
N ASP A 189 8.88 -16.35 2.55
CA ASP A 189 8.22 -17.20 1.56
C ASP A 189 7.79 -16.39 0.33
N PRO A 190 8.37 -16.62 -0.88
CA PRO A 190 8.01 -15.89 -2.10
C PRO A 190 6.53 -15.99 -2.49
N ALA A 191 5.78 -16.99 -1.99
CA ALA A 191 4.33 -17.07 -2.21
C ALA A 191 3.58 -15.85 -1.65
N ARG A 192 4.15 -15.11 -0.69
CA ARG A 192 3.55 -13.89 -0.13
C ARG A 192 3.55 -12.69 -1.07
N LEU A 193 4.37 -12.74 -2.13
CA LEU A 193 4.41 -11.73 -3.18
C LEU A 193 3.31 -11.95 -4.25
N GLN A 194 2.52 -13.02 -4.14
CA GLN A 194 1.45 -13.28 -5.09
C GLN A 194 0.30 -12.28 -4.90
N PRO A 195 -0.31 -11.79 -5.99
CA PRO A 195 -1.46 -10.90 -5.93
C PRO A 195 -2.58 -11.43 -5.03
N ALA A 196 -3.13 -10.55 -4.19
CA ALA A 196 -4.27 -10.84 -3.35
C ALA A 196 -5.59 -10.39 -4.01
N MET A 197 -6.70 -10.92 -3.49
CA MET A 197 -8.02 -10.38 -3.80
C MET A 197 -8.31 -9.17 -2.91
N PRO A 198 -9.09 -8.17 -3.38
CA PRO A 198 -9.49 -7.06 -2.54
C PRO A 198 -10.28 -7.52 -1.31
N LEU A 199 -9.84 -7.15 -0.10
CA LEU A 199 -10.50 -7.57 1.16
C LEU A 199 -11.88 -6.93 1.35
N ASN A 200 -12.03 -5.69 0.90
CA ASN A 200 -13.32 -5.00 0.87
C ASN A 200 -14.25 -5.44 -0.29
N ALA A 201 -13.91 -6.51 -1.02
CA ALA A 201 -14.84 -7.16 -1.95
C ALA A 201 -16.05 -7.81 -1.23
N GLY A 202 -16.08 -7.78 0.11
CA GLY A 202 -17.18 -8.25 0.98
C GLY A 202 -18.44 -7.37 0.98
N THR A 203 -18.37 -6.09 0.60
CA THR A 203 -19.45 -5.55 -0.24
C THR A 203 -19.20 -6.15 -1.60
N LYS A 204 -19.82 -7.30 -1.87
CA LYS A 204 -20.01 -7.78 -3.24
C LYS A 204 -20.31 -6.51 -4.03
N LEU A 205 -19.47 -6.12 -4.98
CA LEU A 205 -19.85 -5.09 -5.94
C LEU A 205 -21.11 -5.67 -6.58
N GLN A 206 -22.27 -5.31 -6.03
CA GLN A 206 -23.53 -5.61 -6.64
C GLN A 206 -23.44 -4.78 -7.90
N VAL A 207 -23.24 -5.47 -9.01
CA VAL A 207 -23.40 -4.89 -10.31
C VAL A 207 -24.88 -4.54 -10.38
N LEU A 208 -25.21 -3.30 -10.02
CA LEU A 208 -26.58 -2.79 -10.01
C LEU A 208 -27.03 -2.50 -11.45
N SER A 209 -26.06 -2.19 -12.31
CA SER A 209 -26.27 -2.00 -13.73
C SER A 209 -25.02 -2.34 -14.51
N LEU A 210 -25.23 -2.81 -15.75
CA LEU A 210 -24.18 -2.98 -16.74
C LEU A 210 -24.24 -1.84 -17.75
N LYS A 211 -23.10 -1.19 -17.97
CA LYS A 211 -22.87 -0.27 -19.08
C LYS A 211 -22.08 -1.03 -20.13
N VAL A 212 -22.78 -1.45 -21.18
CA VAL A 212 -22.17 -2.18 -22.31
C VAL A 212 -21.95 -1.19 -23.45
N ARG A 213 -20.70 -1.12 -23.94
CA ARG A 213 -20.34 -0.35 -25.13
C ARG A 213 -19.73 -1.30 -26.14
N ALA A 214 -20.27 -1.29 -27.36
CA ALA A 214 -19.75 -2.05 -28.46
C ALA A 214 -19.30 -1.09 -29.56
N PHE A 215 -18.12 -1.32 -30.14
CA PHE A 215 -17.62 -0.52 -31.24
C PHE A 215 -16.92 -1.40 -32.28
N PRO A 216 -17.12 -1.13 -33.58
CA PRO A 216 -16.43 -1.85 -34.63
C PRO A 216 -14.97 -1.41 -34.72
N TRP A 217 -14.10 -2.33 -35.11
CA TRP A 217 -12.71 -2.00 -35.44
C TRP A 217 -12.64 -1.10 -36.67
N LYS A 218 -13.35 -1.46 -37.75
CA LYS A 218 -13.44 -0.66 -38.98
C LYS A 218 -14.76 0.11 -39.03
N ALA A 219 -14.70 1.42 -39.26
CA ALA A 219 -15.91 2.24 -39.44
C ALA A 219 -16.66 1.93 -40.75
N VAL A 220 -15.93 1.48 -41.79
CA VAL A 220 -16.46 1.06 -43.10
C VAL A 220 -15.83 -0.27 -43.45
N THR A 221 -16.62 -1.21 -43.97
CA THR A 221 -16.20 -2.58 -44.28
C THR A 221 -16.82 -3.01 -45.62
N TYR A 222 -16.09 -3.79 -46.41
CA TYR A 222 -16.67 -4.44 -47.60
C TYR A 222 -17.42 -5.72 -47.22
N SER A 223 -18.26 -6.24 -48.13
CA SER A 223 -18.98 -7.50 -47.92
C SER A 223 -18.06 -8.72 -47.77
N THR A 224 -16.82 -8.62 -48.23
CA THR A 224 -15.78 -9.66 -48.14
C THR A 224 -14.86 -9.48 -46.94
N ASP A 225 -14.99 -8.39 -46.19
CA ASP A 225 -14.10 -8.09 -45.06
C ASP A 225 -14.48 -8.88 -43.81
N GLN A 226 -13.46 -9.25 -43.03
CA GLN A 226 -13.64 -9.59 -41.62
C GLN A 226 -13.70 -8.31 -40.77
N GLN A 227 -14.59 -8.34 -39.77
CA GLN A 227 -14.78 -7.26 -38.80
C GLN A 227 -14.64 -7.80 -37.38
N VAL A 228 -14.00 -7.01 -36.53
CA VAL A 228 -13.91 -7.27 -35.09
C VAL A 228 -14.79 -6.25 -34.36
N ILE A 229 -15.56 -6.72 -33.38
CA ILE A 229 -16.34 -5.87 -32.49
C ILE A 229 -15.72 -5.93 -31.10
N PHE A 230 -15.31 -4.78 -30.58
CA PHE A 230 -14.87 -4.67 -29.19
C PHE A 230 -16.08 -4.44 -28.32
N VAL A 231 -16.20 -5.24 -27.26
CA VAL A 231 -17.25 -5.10 -26.26
C VAL A 231 -16.60 -4.78 -24.93
N ILE A 232 -16.93 -3.63 -24.37
CA ILE A 232 -16.53 -3.23 -23.03
C ILE A 232 -17.74 -3.35 -22.12
N VAL A 233 -17.57 -4.07 -21.02
CA VAL A 233 -18.59 -4.27 -19.99
C VAL A 233 -18.10 -3.64 -18.69
N GLN A 234 -18.81 -2.62 -18.23
CA GLN A 234 -18.50 -1.89 -17.02
C GLN A 234 -19.70 -1.83 -16.08
N ASP A 235 -19.46 -1.63 -14.79
CA ASP A 235 -20.51 -1.46 -13.78
C ASP A 235 -21.02 0.00 -13.69
N GLN A 236 -21.88 0.29 -12.70
CA GLN A 236 -22.40 1.64 -12.44
C GLN A 236 -21.29 2.68 -12.19
N THR A 237 -20.14 2.26 -11.68
CA THR A 237 -18.96 3.08 -11.34
C THR A 237 -17.90 3.15 -12.45
N LEU A 238 -18.16 2.53 -13.60
CA LEU A 238 -17.24 2.42 -14.75
C LEU A 238 -16.05 1.45 -14.54
N GLN A 239 -16.12 0.57 -13.54
CA GLN A 239 -15.12 -0.47 -13.35
C GLN A 239 -15.40 -1.69 -14.24
N PRO A 240 -14.37 -2.40 -14.73
CA PRO A 240 -14.54 -3.55 -15.61
C PRO A 240 -15.21 -4.73 -14.88
N VAL A 241 -16.16 -5.38 -15.54
CA VAL A 241 -16.86 -6.57 -15.00
C VAL A 241 -16.27 -7.85 -15.61
N THR A 242 -15.66 -8.69 -14.78
CA THR A 242 -15.10 -9.99 -15.20
C THR A 242 -16.19 -11.05 -15.38
N GLY A 243 -16.06 -11.91 -16.40
CA GLY A 243 -16.96 -13.05 -16.62
C GLY A 243 -18.32 -12.70 -17.22
N ALA A 244 -18.49 -11.47 -17.73
CA ALA A 244 -19.71 -11.08 -18.43
C ALA A 244 -19.91 -11.92 -19.70
N THR A 245 -21.09 -12.52 -19.84
CA THR A 245 -21.52 -13.25 -21.03
C THR A 245 -22.66 -12.49 -21.72
N GLY A 246 -22.71 -12.52 -23.05
CA GLY A 246 -23.77 -11.87 -23.80
C GLY A 246 -23.97 -12.50 -25.18
N GLU A 247 -25.04 -12.08 -25.86
CA GLU A 247 -25.36 -12.48 -27.23
C GLU A 247 -25.17 -11.29 -28.17
N ALA A 248 -24.61 -11.54 -29.36
CA ALA A 248 -24.47 -10.54 -30.40
C ALA A 248 -25.42 -10.87 -31.56
N THR A 249 -26.34 -9.96 -31.88
CA THR A 249 -27.22 -10.09 -33.05
C THR A 249 -26.70 -9.23 -34.19
N VAL A 250 -26.38 -9.86 -35.33
CA VAL A 250 -26.02 -9.16 -36.56
C VAL A 250 -27.28 -9.01 -37.41
N ARG A 251 -27.62 -7.77 -37.79
CA ARG A 251 -28.75 -7.48 -38.69
C ARG A 251 -28.22 -6.89 -39.99
N TRP A 252 -28.65 -7.47 -41.09
CA TRP A 252 -28.40 -6.94 -42.43
C TRP A 252 -29.64 -6.15 -42.87
N THR A 253 -29.46 -4.93 -43.34
CA THR A 253 -30.52 -4.21 -44.03
C THR A 253 -30.65 -4.81 -45.43
N THR A 254 -31.79 -5.46 -45.69
CA THR A 254 -32.22 -5.85 -47.04
C THR A 254 -32.66 -4.64 -47.84
#